data_AF-A0A9D8BSM5-F1
#
_entry.id   AF-A0A9D8BSM5-F1
#
_cell.length_a   1.000
_cell.length_b   1.000
_cell.length_c   1.000
_cell.angle_alpha   90.00
_cell.angle_beta   90.00
_cell.angle_gamma   90.00
#
_symmetry.space_group_name_H-M   'P 1'
#
loop_
_entity.id
_entity.type
_entity.pdbx_description
1 polymer ?
#
loop_
_entity_poly.entity_id
_entity_poly.type
_entity_poly.pdbx_seq_one_letter_code
_entity_poly.pdbx_strand_id
1 'polypeptide(L)'
;MASREQDECGFDRWEELPDSGRRHTLDVLGQYGWTARYLKEVDGQENTLRFWQEIYDNRGRLVEIHEKYPEDKGHKRISPVREANE
;
A
#
# COMPACT_ATOMS: atom_id res chain seq x y z
N MET A 1 22.23 20.15 -6.60
CA MET A 1 21.68 20.28 -5.23
C MET A 1 20.24 19.81 -5.33
N ALA A 2 20.01 18.56 -4.93
CA ALA A 2 18.69 17.94 -4.97
C ALA A 2 17.82 18.56 -3.87
N SER A 3 16.67 19.11 -4.24
CA SER A 3 15.73 19.74 -3.32
C SER A 3 15.07 18.68 -2.43
N ARG A 4 14.70 19.08 -1.21
CA ARG A 4 14.00 18.25 -0.20
C ARG A 4 12.79 17.47 -0.75
N GLU A 5 12.20 17.92 -1.86
CA GLU A 5 11.09 17.30 -2.58
C GLU A 5 11.45 15.97 -3.28
N GLN A 6 12.74 15.66 -3.47
CA GLN A 6 13.19 14.40 -4.07
C GLN A 6 13.43 13.29 -3.05
N ASP A 7 13.65 13.63 -1.77
CA ASP A 7 13.85 12.65 -0.69
C ASP A 7 12.51 12.03 -0.22
N GLU A 8 11.38 12.76 -0.35
CA GLU A 8 10.03 12.21 -0.09
C GLU A 8 9.59 11.17 -1.14
N CYS A 9 10.42 10.91 -2.16
CA CYS A 9 10.11 10.07 -3.32
C CYS A 9 10.46 8.59 -3.12
N GLY A 10 11.03 8.20 -1.97
CA GLY A 10 11.50 6.83 -1.74
C GLY A 10 10.52 5.96 -0.95
N PHE A 11 10.24 6.35 0.29
CA PHE A 11 9.52 5.55 1.30
C PHE A 11 9.15 6.51 2.45
N ASP A 12 8.05 7.27 2.36
CA ASP A 12 7.99 8.52 3.15
C ASP A 12 6.86 8.64 4.19
N ARG A 13 5.86 7.75 4.23
CA ARG A 13 4.74 7.93 5.18
C ARG A 13 4.66 6.84 6.23
N TRP A 14 4.92 7.23 7.47
CA TRP A 14 4.47 6.49 8.65
C TRP A 14 3.49 7.33 9.44
N GLU A 15 2.38 6.74 9.84
CA GLU A 15 1.39 7.36 10.73
C GLU A 15 1.41 6.65 12.09
N GLU A 16 1.39 7.43 13.17
CA GLU A 16 1.15 6.91 14.50
C GLU A 16 -0.34 6.60 14.65
N LEU A 17 -0.64 5.35 14.97
CA LEU A 17 -2.00 4.91 15.22
C LEU A 17 -2.41 5.26 16.65
N PRO A 18 -3.70 5.53 16.90
CA PRO A 18 -4.20 5.87 18.24
C PRO A 18 -3.87 4.82 19.31
N ASP A 19 -3.61 3.57 18.91
CA ASP A 19 -3.24 2.46 19.80
C ASP A 19 -1.73 2.38 20.12
N SER A 20 -0.98 3.48 19.98
CA SER A 20 0.50 3.52 20.06
C SER A 20 1.22 2.69 18.98
N GLY A 21 0.48 2.22 17.99
CA GLY A 21 1.02 1.51 16.84
C GLY A 21 1.64 2.45 15.81
N ARG A 22 2.35 1.88 14.84
CA ARG A 22 2.86 2.61 13.67
C ARG A 22 2.43 1.90 12.41
N ARG A 23 1.95 2.66 11.43
CA ARG A 23 1.70 2.14 10.09
C ARG A 23 2.71 2.72 9.14
N HIS A 24 3.55 1.86 8.60
CA HIS A 24 4.47 2.20 7.53
C HIS A 24 3.79 2.00 6.17
N THR A 25 3.90 3.01 5.32
CA THR A 25 3.40 2.98 3.95
C THR A 25 4.56 3.18 2.98
N LEU A 26 4.61 2.32 1.97
CA LEU A 26 5.52 2.43 0.84
C LEU A 26 4.71 2.46 -0.44
N ASP A 27 4.92 3.47 -1.27
CA ASP A 27 4.36 3.53 -2.62
C ASP A 27 5.43 3.20 -3.65
N VAL A 28 5.21 2.14 -4.43
CA VAL A 28 6.07 1.72 -5.54
C VAL A 28 5.35 2.00 -6.85
N LEU A 29 5.85 2.95 -7.63
CA LEU A 29 5.35 3.20 -8.98
C LEU A 29 5.83 2.08 -9.91
N GLY A 30 4.88 1.30 -10.43
CA GLY A 30 5.12 0.25 -11.41
C GLY A 30 5.22 0.77 -12.84
N GLN A 31 5.62 -0.11 -13.75
CA GLN A 31 5.60 0.17 -15.18
C GLN A 31 4.13 0.33 -15.65
N TYR A 32 3.89 1.22 -16.64
CA TYR A 32 2.56 1.54 -17.18
C TYR A 32 1.62 2.33 -16.24
N GLY A 33 2.15 3.00 -15.22
CA GLY A 33 1.38 3.91 -14.35
C GLY A 33 0.63 3.21 -13.22
N TRP A 34 0.82 1.91 -13.05
CA TRP A 34 0.29 1.17 -11.91
C TRP A 34 1.05 1.57 -10.65
N THR A 35 0.39 1.54 -9.50
CA THR A 35 1.03 1.86 -8.21
C THR A 35 0.80 0.72 -7.24
N ALA A 36 1.88 0.15 -6.69
CA ALA A 36 1.81 -0.86 -5.65
C ALA A 36 2.14 -0.21 -4.31
N ARG A 37 1.16 -0.13 -3.41
CA ARG A 37 1.31 0.38 -2.06
C ARG A 37 1.48 -0.78 -1.08
N TYR A 38 2.57 -0.81 -0.33
CA TYR A 38 2.77 -1.77 0.75
C TYR A 38 2.48 -1.10 2.08
N LEU A 39 1.66 -1.75 2.90
CA LEU A 39 1.30 -1.28 4.23
C LEU A 39 1.73 -2.31 5.27
N LYS A 40 2.47 -1.84 6.27
CA LYS A 40 2.87 -2.62 7.43
C LYS A 40 2.41 -1.92 8.70
N GLU A 41 1.58 -2.59 9.47
CA GLU A 41 1.10 -2.11 10.76
C GLU A 41 1.81 -2.86 11.89
N VAL A 42 2.33 -2.10 12.86
CA VAL A 42 2.94 -2.62 14.07
C VAL A 42 2.29 -2.00 15.30
N ASP A 43 2.27 -2.72 16.42
CA ASP A 43 1.84 -2.18 17.72
C ASP A 43 2.96 -1.39 18.43
N GLY A 44 2.66 -0.85 19.61
CA GLY A 44 3.64 -0.10 20.43
C GLY A 44 4.80 -0.94 20.99
N GLN A 45 4.78 -2.25 20.82
CA GLN A 45 5.87 -3.17 21.12
C GLN A 45 6.59 -3.65 19.84
N GLU A 46 6.33 -3.02 18.71
CA GLU A 46 6.85 -3.35 17.38
C GLU A 46 6.42 -4.73 16.86
N ASN A 47 5.38 -5.34 17.44
CA ASN A 47 4.80 -6.57 16.91
C ASN A 47 4.03 -6.24 15.63
N THR A 48 4.29 -6.99 14.55
CA THR A 48 3.55 -6.81 13.29
C THR A 48 2.12 -7.27 13.49
N LEU A 49 1.16 -6.35 13.38
CA LEU A 49 -0.27 -6.63 13.47
C LEU A 49 -0.84 -7.04 12.12
N ARG A 50 -0.39 -6.37 11.05
CA ARG A 50 -0.92 -6.59 9.71
C ARG A 50 0.09 -6.22 8.64
N PHE A 51 0.12 -7.00 7.58
CA PHE A 51 0.92 -6.69 6.40
C PHE A 51 0.13 -7.00 5.15
N TRP A 52 -0.08 -5.98 4.32
CA TRP A 52 -0.80 -6.12 3.07
C TRP A 52 -0.24 -5.20 1.99
N GLN A 53 -0.54 -5.57 0.75
CA GLN A 53 -0.19 -4.81 -0.43
C GLN A 53 -1.46 -4.44 -1.18
N GLU A 54 -1.53 -3.22 -1.65
CA GLU A 54 -2.62 -2.65 -2.42
C GLU A 54 -2.08 -2.30 -3.81
N ILE A 55 -2.72 -2.83 -4.85
CA ILE A 55 -2.37 -2.53 -6.24
C ILE A 55 -3.41 -1.60 -6.81
N TYR A 56 -2.96 -0.43 -7.26
CA TYR A 56 -3.74 0.59 -7.91
C TYR A 56 -3.44 0.60 -9.41
N ASP A 57 -4.49 0.77 -10.21
CA ASP A 57 -4.34 1.00 -11.65
C ASP A 57 -3.79 2.40 -11.95
N ASN A 58 -3.56 2.67 -13.24
CA ASN A 58 -3.12 3.97 -13.75
C ASN A 58 -4.10 5.14 -13.54
N ARG A 59 -5.30 4.88 -13.04
CA ARG A 59 -6.30 5.88 -12.65
C ARG A 59 -6.37 6.06 -11.14
N GLY A 60 -5.48 5.42 -10.37
CA GLY A 60 -5.47 5.46 -8.92
C GLY A 60 -6.60 4.64 -8.28
N ARG A 61 -7.18 3.68 -9.00
CA ARG A 61 -8.25 2.80 -8.47
C ARG A 61 -7.64 1.51 -7.94
N LEU A 62 -8.02 1.15 -6.72
CA LEU A 62 -7.61 -0.11 -6.11
C LEU A 62 -8.19 -1.30 -6.89
N VAL A 63 -7.32 -2.05 -7.55
CA VAL A 63 -7.72 -3.23 -8.33
C VAL A 63 -7.55 -4.52 -7.54
N GLU A 64 -6.58 -4.57 -6.64
CA GLU A 64 -6.19 -5.79 -5.96
C GLU A 64 -5.61 -5.50 -4.57
N ILE A 65 -5.92 -6.36 -3.60
CA ILE A 65 -5.30 -6.35 -2.27
C ILE A 65 -4.74 -7.73 -1.98
N HIS A 66 -3.48 -7.79 -1.54
CA HIS A 66 -2.82 -9.00 -1.05
C HIS A 66 -2.58 -8.87 0.45
N GLU A 67 -3.34 -9.61 1.24
CA GLU A 67 -3.13 -9.68 2.68
C GLU A 67 -2.24 -10.89 3.00
N LYS A 68 -1.01 -10.63 3.47
CA LYS A 68 -0.03 -11.68 3.79
C LYS A 68 0.04 -12.02 5.28
N TYR A 69 -0.38 -11.09 6.15
CA TYR A 69 -0.34 -11.27 7.61
C TYR A 69 -1.59 -10.62 8.25
N PRO A 70 -2.19 -11.21 9.30
CA PRO A 70 -1.74 -12.36 10.12
C PRO A 70 -1.95 -13.76 9.52
N GLU A 71 -2.83 -13.88 8.54
CA GLU A 71 -3.10 -15.11 7.80
C GLU A 71 -2.98 -14.76 6.32
N ASP A 72 -2.23 -15.54 5.53
CA ASP A 72 -2.11 -15.29 4.09
C ASP A 72 -3.44 -15.66 3.43
N LYS A 73 -4.28 -14.65 3.19
CA LYS A 73 -5.61 -14.84 2.57
C LYS A 73 -5.53 -14.87 1.04
N GLY A 74 -4.33 -14.91 0.48
CA GLY A 74 -4.07 -14.85 -0.94
C GLY A 74 -4.48 -13.52 -1.58
N HIS A 75 -4.75 -13.58 -2.87
CA HIS A 75 -5.03 -12.41 -3.70
C HIS A 75 -6.53 -12.13 -3.73
N LYS A 76 -6.95 -10.97 -3.23
CA LYS A 76 -8.35 -10.52 -3.35
C LYS A 76 -8.44 -9.37 -4.35
N ARG A 77 -8.97 -9.68 -5.53
CA ARG A 77 -9.29 -8.67 -6.55
C ARG A 77 -10.53 -7.88 -6.10
N ILE A 78 -10.40 -6.56 -6.00
CA ILE A 78 -11.41 -5.67 -5.43
C ILE A 78 -12.29 -5.04 -6.50
N SER A 79 -11.71 -4.71 -7.66
CA SER A 79 -12.45 -4.05 -8.72
C SER A 79 -13.20 -5.05 -9.61
N PRO A 80 -14.54 -4.96 -9.74
CA PRO A 80 -15.21 -5.52 -10.90
C PRO A 80 -14.67 -4.77 -12.12
N VAL A 81 -14.15 -5.48 -13.12
CA VAL A 81 -13.99 -4.89 -14.45
C VAL A 81 -15.38 -4.44 -14.84
N ARG A 82 -15.63 -3.12 -14.79
CA ARG A 82 -16.71 -2.57 -15.60
C ARG A 82 -16.28 -2.82 -17.01
N GLU A 83 -16.80 -3.90 -17.60
CA GLU A 83 -16.83 -4.10 -19.04
C GLU A 83 -17.45 -2.82 -19.61
N ALA A 84 -16.60 -1.93 -20.10
CA ALA A 84 -17.04 -0.89 -21.01
C ALA A 84 -17.43 -1.63 -22.29
N ASN A 85 -18.69 -2.05 -22.36
CA ASN A 85 -19.34 -2.34 -23.62
C ASN A 85 -19.41 -1.00 -24.35
N GLU A 86 -18.58 -0.84 -25.36
CA GLU A 86 -18.69 0.20 -26.39
C GLU A 86 -19.29 -0.44 -27.65
#